data_AF-A0A832PKZ3-F1
#
_entry.id   AF-A0A832PKZ3-F1
#
_cell.length_a   1.000
_cell.length_b   1.000
_cell.length_c   1.000
_cell.angle_alpha   90.00
_cell.angle_beta   90.00
_cell.angle_gamma   90.00
#
_symmetry.space_group_name_H-M   'P 1'
#
loop_
_entity.id
_entity.type
_entity.pdbx_description
1 polymer ?
#
loop_
_entity_poly.entity_id
_entity_poly.type
_entity_poly.pdbx_seq_one_letter_code
_entity_poly.pdbx_strand_id
1 'polypeptide(L)'
;MALPPRVYFTLHEAAARWDCALADIAGWASVEKFDIVTAIAPVASGMQIVAGYVVVPVTDILQMFRRCGTGPTRSHLRRMRPKNQGEWIMIDDPAGIEVTLADLLIMAEDVRRFETECDLLRRPASHIGSTTRYDWDGMYIALMVRIHDQGLPATQAEWLGEVQDWFVATSESGEVPDERTIRRRLTPIWKALRGSA
;
A
#
# COMPACT_ATOMS: atom_id res chain seq x y z
N MET A 1 9.01 -25.73 -15.82
CA MET A 1 7.58 -25.60 -15.43
C MET A 1 7.47 -24.42 -14.49
N ALA A 2 6.52 -23.51 -14.71
CA ALA A 2 6.27 -22.42 -13.77
C ALA A 2 5.63 -22.99 -12.49
N LEU A 3 6.08 -22.54 -11.32
CA LEU A 3 5.47 -22.92 -10.06
C LEU A 3 4.07 -22.29 -9.93
N PRO A 4 3.15 -22.91 -9.17
CA PRO A 4 1.87 -22.30 -8.85
C PRO A 4 2.04 -20.93 -8.18
N PRO A 5 1.06 -20.03 -8.31
CA PRO A 5 1.11 -18.71 -7.68
C PRO A 5 1.11 -18.84 -6.15
N ARG A 6 1.69 -17.83 -5.50
CA ARG A 6 1.72 -17.71 -4.05
C ARG A 6 0.30 -17.65 -3.47
N VAL A 7 0.06 -18.38 -2.39
CA VAL A 7 -1.28 -18.56 -1.79
C VAL A 7 -1.55 -17.60 -0.62
N TYR A 8 -0.51 -17.21 0.12
CA TYR A 8 -0.61 -16.29 1.25
C TYR A 8 0.69 -15.50 1.44
N PHE A 9 0.58 -14.42 2.20
CA PHE A 9 1.69 -13.59 2.67
C PHE A 9 1.66 -13.55 4.19
N THR A 10 2.83 -13.60 4.83
CA THR A 10 2.93 -13.23 6.24
C THR A 10 2.68 -11.74 6.41
N LEU A 11 2.31 -11.29 7.62
CA LEU A 11 2.11 -9.85 7.86
C LEU A 11 3.39 -9.04 7.59
N HIS A 12 4.56 -9.60 7.87
CA HIS A 12 5.85 -8.95 7.59
C HIS A 12 6.10 -8.78 6.10
N GLU A 13 5.78 -9.79 5.28
CA GLU A 13 5.91 -9.69 3.84
C GLU A 13 4.95 -8.68 3.23
N ALA A 14 3.69 -8.65 3.71
CA ALA A 14 2.72 -7.64 3.29
C ALA A 14 3.17 -6.22 3.71
N ALA A 15 3.68 -6.06 4.92
CA ALA A 15 4.19 -4.77 5.42
C ALA A 15 5.35 -4.25 4.57
N ALA A 16 6.33 -5.11 4.27
CA ALA A 16 7.45 -4.76 3.41
C ALA A 16 7.00 -4.46 1.97
N ARG A 17 6.00 -5.19 1.48
CA ARG A 17 5.45 -5.02 0.13
C ARG A 17 4.68 -3.71 -0.04
N TRP A 18 4.02 -3.24 1.01
CA TRP A 18 3.25 -2.00 1.01
C TRP A 18 3.97 -0.81 1.67
N ASP A 19 5.24 -0.99 2.07
CA ASP A 19 6.06 0.00 2.77
C ASP A 19 5.32 0.66 3.97
N CYS A 20 4.73 -0.18 4.83
CA CYS A 20 3.94 0.27 5.98
C CYS A 20 4.33 -0.47 7.27
N ALA A 21 3.88 0.03 8.42
CA ALA A 21 4.07 -0.67 9.68
C ALA A 21 3.03 -1.78 9.86
N LEU A 22 3.36 -2.82 10.63
CA LEU A 22 2.39 -3.86 11.02
C LEU A 22 1.15 -3.27 11.73
N ALA A 23 1.31 -2.13 12.41
CA ALA A 23 0.22 -1.38 13.02
C ALA A 23 -0.79 -0.84 12.00
N ASP A 24 -0.33 -0.44 10.81
CA ASP A 24 -1.19 0.03 9.73
C ASP A 24 -2.01 -1.14 9.17
N ILE A 25 -1.37 -2.30 8.95
CA ILE A 25 -2.04 -3.53 8.54
C ILE A 25 -3.14 -3.94 9.53
N ALA A 26 -2.83 -3.98 10.83
CA ALA A 26 -3.82 -4.27 11.85
C ALA A 26 -4.96 -3.23 11.86
N GLY A 27 -4.63 -1.95 11.66
CA GLY A 27 -5.62 -0.89 11.50
C GLY A 27 -6.59 -1.16 10.35
N TRP A 28 -6.09 -1.43 9.14
CA TRP A 28 -6.93 -1.70 7.97
C TRP A 28 -7.77 -2.97 8.12
N ALA A 29 -7.20 -4.03 8.69
CA ALA A 29 -7.93 -5.26 8.97
C ALA A 29 -9.05 -5.04 10.01
N SER A 30 -8.83 -4.16 11.01
CA SER A 30 -9.85 -3.84 12.02
C SER A 30 -11.07 -3.09 11.47
N VAL A 31 -10.93 -2.45 10.30
CA VAL A 31 -12.02 -1.79 9.55
C VAL A 31 -12.41 -2.59 8.30
N GLU A 32 -12.18 -3.91 8.34
CA GLU A 32 -12.67 -4.90 7.37
C GLU A 32 -12.17 -4.71 5.93
N LYS A 33 -10.99 -4.11 5.73
CA LYS A 33 -10.37 -4.06 4.39
C LYS A 33 -9.93 -5.44 3.87
N PHE A 34 -9.51 -6.29 4.79
CA PHE A 34 -9.16 -7.68 4.54
C PHE A 34 -9.13 -8.45 5.86
N ASP A 35 -9.21 -9.77 5.78
CA ASP A 35 -9.10 -10.65 6.93
C ASP A 35 -7.63 -10.99 7.22
N ILE A 36 -7.25 -10.95 8.50
CA ILE A 36 -6.04 -11.63 8.99
C ILE A 36 -6.44 -13.05 9.34
N VAL A 37 -5.68 -14.04 8.85
CA VAL A 37 -5.96 -15.46 9.05
C VAL A 37 -4.80 -16.16 9.73
N THR A 38 -5.10 -17.28 10.37
CA THR A 38 -4.13 -18.25 10.87
C THR A 38 -4.57 -19.67 10.53
N ALA A 39 -3.64 -20.61 10.48
CA ALA A 39 -3.96 -22.02 10.26
C ALA A 39 -4.00 -22.76 11.61
N ILE A 40 -5.06 -23.53 11.84
CA ILE A 40 -5.21 -24.31 13.06
C ILE A 40 -5.32 -25.82 12.77
N ALA A 41 -4.81 -26.61 13.69
CA ALA A 41 -5.15 -28.02 13.78
C ALA A 41 -6.65 -28.19 14.13
N PRO A 42 -7.25 -29.38 13.95
CA PRO A 42 -8.64 -29.61 14.35
C PRO A 42 -8.87 -29.32 15.83
N VAL A 43 -9.79 -28.39 16.12
CA VAL A 43 -10.23 -28.02 17.46
C VAL A 43 -11.74 -28.26 17.58
N ALA A 44 -12.15 -28.92 18.66
CA ALA A 44 -13.55 -29.09 18.99
C ALA A 44 -14.13 -27.79 19.59
N SER A 45 -15.31 -27.40 19.12
CA SER A 45 -16.13 -26.33 19.68
C SER A 45 -17.59 -26.79 19.68
N GLY A 46 -18.11 -27.13 20.85
CA GLY A 46 -19.39 -27.80 21.03
C GLY A 46 -19.47 -29.12 20.24
N MET A 47 -20.38 -29.17 19.27
CA MET A 47 -20.57 -30.32 18.37
C MET A 47 -19.83 -30.17 17.02
N GLN A 48 -19.07 -29.09 16.84
CA GLN A 48 -18.36 -28.80 15.60
C GLN A 48 -16.86 -29.05 15.76
N ILE A 49 -16.22 -29.47 14.67
CA ILE A 49 -14.76 -29.52 14.57
C ILE A 49 -14.36 -28.46 13.56
N VAL A 50 -13.52 -27.52 13.98
CA VAL A 50 -12.99 -26.45 13.14
C VAL A 50 -11.51 -26.72 12.86
N ALA A 51 -11.10 -26.60 11.60
CA ALA A 51 -9.71 -26.82 11.18
C ALA A 51 -9.37 -25.96 9.95
N GLY A 52 -8.08 -25.82 9.66
CA GLY A 52 -7.59 -25.10 8.48
C GLY A 52 -7.48 -23.59 8.73
N TYR A 53 -7.69 -22.79 7.69
CA TYR A 53 -7.60 -21.33 7.80
C TYR A 53 -8.82 -20.74 8.49
N VAL A 54 -8.56 -20.02 9.58
CA VAL A 54 -9.57 -19.28 10.33
C VAL A 54 -9.19 -17.81 10.38
N VAL A 55 -10.21 -16.95 10.29
CA VAL A 55 -10.09 -15.52 10.48
C VAL A 55 -9.87 -15.23 11.95
N VAL A 56 -8.87 -14.39 12.21
CA VAL A 56 -8.48 -13.93 13.54
C VAL A 56 -9.18 -12.61 13.83
N PRO A 57 -9.89 -12.48 14.95
CA PRO A 57 -10.48 -11.19 15.35
C PRO A 57 -9.35 -10.22 15.70
N VAL A 58 -9.20 -9.16 14.89
CA VAL A 58 -8.11 -8.20 15.05
C VAL A 58 -8.12 -7.53 16.43
N THR A 59 -9.31 -7.34 17.02
CA THR A 59 -9.48 -6.82 18.38
C THR A 59 -8.75 -7.64 19.44
N ASP A 60 -8.62 -8.96 19.23
CA ASP A 60 -8.04 -9.89 20.21
C ASP A 60 -6.50 -9.93 20.08
N ILE A 61 -5.97 -9.45 18.96
CA ILE A 61 -4.52 -9.39 18.66
C ILE A 61 -3.97 -7.96 18.60
N LEU A 62 -4.82 -6.93 18.71
CA LEU A 62 -4.46 -5.53 18.49
C LEU A 62 -3.26 -5.06 19.34
N GLN A 63 -3.14 -5.58 20.56
CA GLN A 63 -2.03 -5.26 21.46
C GLN A 63 -0.66 -5.68 20.91
N MET A 64 -0.60 -6.71 20.04
CA MET A 64 0.64 -7.16 19.41
C MET A 64 1.21 -6.11 18.43
N PHE A 65 0.37 -5.18 17.95
CA PHE A 65 0.70 -4.24 16.88
C PHE A 65 1.02 -2.83 17.38
N ARG A 66 1.56 -2.69 18.59
CA ARG A 66 1.97 -1.37 19.12
C ARG A 66 3.07 -0.77 18.25
N ARG A 67 2.88 0.48 17.78
CA ARG A 67 3.85 1.20 16.93
C ARG A 67 5.24 1.35 17.56
N CYS A 68 5.33 1.41 18.89
CA CYS A 68 6.60 1.51 19.61
C CYS A 68 7.33 0.17 19.78
N GLY A 69 6.78 -0.95 19.25
CA GLY A 69 7.41 -2.27 19.31
C GLY A 69 7.32 -2.97 20.67
N THR A 70 6.65 -2.39 21.67
CA THR A 70 6.51 -2.96 23.03
C THR A 70 5.28 -3.85 23.20
N GLY A 71 4.68 -4.30 22.09
CA GLY A 71 3.57 -5.23 22.11
C GLY A 71 4.00 -6.62 22.58
N PRO A 72 3.10 -7.43 23.16
CA PRO A 72 3.38 -8.85 23.34
C PRO A 72 3.64 -9.51 22.00
N THR A 73 4.54 -10.50 21.99
CA THR A 73 4.90 -11.27 20.78
C THR A 73 3.91 -12.38 20.44
N ARG A 74 2.97 -12.64 21.35
CA ARG A 74 1.95 -13.69 21.28
C ARG A 74 0.61 -13.20 21.81
N SER A 75 -0.48 -13.78 21.32
CA SER A 75 -1.84 -13.62 21.86
C SER A 75 -2.57 -14.95 21.90
N HIS A 76 -3.67 -15.01 22.65
CA HIS A 76 -4.52 -16.20 22.75
C HIS A 76 -5.88 -15.88 22.16
N LEU A 77 -6.25 -16.61 21.11
CA LEU A 77 -7.55 -16.49 20.47
C LEU A 77 -8.61 -17.17 21.33
N ARG A 78 -9.70 -16.45 21.59
CA ARG A 78 -10.88 -16.94 22.32
C ARG A 78 -12.05 -17.28 21.41
N ARG A 79 -12.00 -16.74 20.21
CA ARG A 79 -12.96 -16.97 19.15
C ARG A 79 -12.23 -16.93 17.81
N MET A 80 -12.84 -17.58 16.84
CA MET A 80 -12.34 -17.65 15.48
C MET A 80 -13.52 -17.80 14.53
N ARG A 81 -13.32 -17.42 13.28
CA ARG A 81 -14.33 -17.60 12.24
C ARG A 81 -13.72 -18.44 11.12
N PRO A 82 -14.26 -19.62 10.77
CA PRO A 82 -13.80 -20.35 9.60
C PRO A 82 -13.89 -19.48 8.35
N LYS A 83 -12.89 -19.47 7.47
CA LYS A 83 -12.90 -18.56 6.30
C LYS A 83 -14.10 -18.78 5.36
N ASN A 84 -14.65 -20.00 5.34
CA ASN A 84 -15.83 -20.36 4.56
C ASN A 84 -17.18 -20.11 5.27
N GLN A 85 -17.17 -19.53 6.48
CA GLN A 85 -18.36 -19.28 7.29
C GLN A 85 -18.39 -17.84 7.81
N GLY A 86 -19.59 -17.30 7.98
CA GLY A 86 -19.79 -15.92 8.45
C GLY A 86 -19.75 -15.76 9.96
N GLU A 87 -19.98 -16.83 10.73
CA GLU A 87 -20.21 -16.76 12.16
C GLU A 87 -18.93 -16.95 12.98
N TRP A 88 -18.83 -16.19 14.07
CA TRP A 88 -17.77 -16.36 15.07
C TRP A 88 -18.08 -17.55 15.97
N ILE A 89 -17.12 -18.44 16.11
CA ILE A 89 -17.17 -19.63 16.95
C ILE A 89 -16.28 -19.40 18.16
N MET A 90 -16.83 -19.61 19.35
CA MET A 90 -16.08 -19.55 20.60
C MET A 90 -15.23 -20.80 20.78
N ILE A 91 -14.00 -20.64 21.26
CA ILE A 91 -13.11 -21.76 21.55
C ILE A 91 -13.44 -22.29 22.95
N ASP A 92 -13.79 -23.57 23.03
CA ASP A 92 -14.19 -24.21 24.30
C ASP A 92 -13.03 -24.30 25.30
N ASP A 93 -11.80 -24.45 24.81
CA ASP A 93 -10.62 -24.50 25.66
C ASP A 93 -10.37 -23.13 26.34
N PRO A 94 -10.42 -23.05 27.68
CA PRO A 94 -10.13 -21.82 28.42
C PRO A 94 -8.67 -21.38 28.35
N ALA A 95 -7.76 -22.14 27.75
CA ALA A 95 -6.44 -21.66 27.32
C ALA A 95 -6.51 -20.88 26.00
N GLY A 96 -7.43 -21.25 25.11
CA GLY A 96 -7.56 -20.70 23.76
C GLY A 96 -6.45 -21.22 22.83
N ILE A 97 -6.34 -20.61 21.64
CA ILE A 97 -5.30 -20.96 20.68
C ILE A 97 -4.22 -19.87 20.73
N GLU A 98 -3.00 -20.22 21.13
CA GLU A 98 -1.86 -19.29 21.08
C GLU A 98 -1.48 -19.02 19.61
N VAL A 99 -1.28 -17.74 19.28
CA VAL A 99 -0.77 -17.29 17.98
C VAL A 99 0.35 -16.28 18.16
N THR A 100 1.34 -16.35 17.28
CA THR A 100 2.42 -15.37 17.15
C THR A 100 2.28 -14.57 15.86
N LEU A 101 3.05 -13.48 15.71
CA LEU A 101 3.07 -12.73 14.45
C LEU A 101 3.46 -13.58 13.22
N ALA A 102 4.24 -14.65 13.42
CA ALA A 102 4.65 -15.55 12.35
C ALA A 102 3.50 -16.46 11.86
N ASP A 103 2.48 -16.67 12.69
CA ASP A 103 1.32 -17.51 12.38
C ASP A 103 0.19 -16.73 11.69
N LEU A 104 0.33 -15.40 11.62
CA LEU A 104 -0.65 -14.49 11.04
C LEU A 104 -0.33 -14.19 9.58
N LEU A 105 -1.35 -14.37 8.74
CA LEU A 105 -1.25 -14.31 7.30
C LEU A 105 -2.36 -13.44 6.71
N ILE A 106 -2.12 -12.98 5.48
CA ILE A 106 -3.15 -12.42 4.59
C ILE A 106 -3.18 -13.32 3.36
N MET A 107 -4.37 -13.75 2.95
CA MET A 107 -4.50 -14.59 1.77
C MET A 107 -4.15 -13.78 0.52
N ALA A 108 -3.49 -14.41 -0.46
CA ALA A 108 -2.98 -13.70 -1.62
C ALA A 108 -4.07 -13.05 -2.48
N GLU A 109 -5.29 -13.58 -2.44
CA GLU A 109 -6.46 -12.95 -3.05
C GLU A 109 -6.86 -11.65 -2.36
N ASP A 110 -6.81 -11.59 -1.04
CA ASP A 110 -7.12 -10.41 -0.24
C ASP A 110 -6.03 -9.33 -0.46
N VAL A 111 -4.76 -9.74 -0.53
CA VAL A 111 -3.64 -8.84 -0.90
C VAL A 111 -3.87 -8.22 -2.27
N ARG A 112 -4.15 -9.03 -3.30
CA ARG A 112 -4.36 -8.51 -4.67
C ARG A 112 -5.60 -7.62 -4.77
N ARG A 113 -6.68 -7.98 -4.07
CA ARG A 113 -7.90 -7.15 -4.00
C ARG A 113 -7.57 -5.79 -3.39
N PHE A 114 -6.94 -5.78 -2.22
CA PHE A 114 -6.55 -4.55 -1.53
C PHE A 114 -5.61 -3.68 -2.37
N GLU A 115 -4.61 -4.30 -3.01
CA GLU A 115 -3.69 -3.61 -3.91
C GLU A 115 -4.39 -2.94 -5.10
N THR A 116 -5.44 -3.58 -5.62
CA THR A 116 -6.23 -3.04 -6.73
C THR A 116 -7.11 -1.88 -6.24
N GLU A 117 -7.77 -2.04 -5.10
CA GLU A 117 -8.65 -1.01 -4.51
C GLU A 117 -7.88 0.25 -4.09
N CYS A 118 -6.67 0.08 -3.56
CA CYS A 118 -5.81 1.18 -3.11
C CYS A 118 -4.78 1.62 -4.15
N ASP A 119 -4.82 1.05 -5.35
CA ASP A 119 -3.92 1.36 -6.48
C ASP A 119 -2.41 1.24 -6.14
N LEU A 120 -2.05 0.30 -5.26
CA LEU A 120 -0.70 0.15 -4.69
C LEU A 120 0.33 -0.43 -5.68
N LEU A 121 -0.14 -1.01 -6.80
CA LEU A 121 0.71 -1.61 -7.84
C LEU A 121 0.83 -0.78 -9.11
N ARG A 122 0.04 0.29 -9.26
CA ARG A 122 0.53 1.40 -10.07
C ARG A 122 1.78 1.88 -9.36
N ARG A 123 2.87 2.07 -10.13
CA ARG A 123 4.11 2.66 -9.61
C ARG A 123 3.74 3.72 -8.59
N PRO A 124 4.29 3.69 -7.36
CA PRO A 124 3.92 4.64 -6.35
C PRO A 124 3.98 6.01 -7.00
N ALA A 125 2.87 6.76 -6.93
CA ALA A 125 3.04 8.18 -6.84
C ALA A 125 4.04 8.33 -5.69
N SER A 126 5.28 8.68 -6.04
CA SER A 126 6.24 9.21 -5.09
C SER A 126 5.45 10.12 -4.14
N HIS A 127 5.80 10.16 -2.86
CA HIS A 127 5.22 11.03 -1.83
C HIS A 127 4.17 10.40 -0.89
N ILE A 128 4.52 9.31 -0.21
CA ILE A 128 4.16 9.21 1.21
C ILE A 128 5.16 10.08 1.98
N GLY A 129 4.76 11.33 2.21
CA GLY A 129 5.56 12.36 2.89
C GLY A 129 5.73 13.59 2.02
N SER A 130 4.94 14.64 2.32
CA SER A 130 4.84 15.88 1.54
C SER A 130 4.23 15.67 0.15
N THR A 131 2.91 15.79 0.03
CA THR A 131 2.30 16.12 -1.27
C THR A 131 2.99 17.38 -1.77
N THR A 132 3.87 17.28 -2.76
CA THR A 132 4.41 18.48 -3.38
C THR A 132 3.22 19.27 -3.90
N ARG A 133 3.06 20.52 -3.46
CA ARG A 133 1.94 21.41 -3.80
C ARG A 133 1.56 21.41 -5.30
N TYR A 134 2.50 21.04 -6.15
CA TYR A 134 2.33 20.91 -7.60
C TYR A 134 2.83 19.55 -8.07
N ASP A 135 2.17 18.99 -9.09
CA ASP A 135 2.57 17.75 -9.76
C ASP A 135 3.82 17.96 -10.64
N TRP A 136 4.98 18.02 -10.01
CA TRP A 136 6.25 18.18 -10.72
C TRP A 136 6.62 16.94 -11.52
N ASP A 137 6.25 15.75 -11.04
CA ASP A 137 6.61 14.48 -11.66
C ASP A 137 5.82 14.26 -12.96
N GLY A 138 4.50 14.52 -12.94
CA GLY A 138 3.66 14.54 -14.15
C GLY A 138 4.15 15.56 -15.17
N MET A 139 4.58 16.74 -14.70
CA MET A 139 5.17 17.77 -15.57
C MET A 139 6.43 17.25 -16.28
N TYR A 140 7.35 16.61 -15.56
CA TYR A 140 8.57 16.07 -16.17
C TYR A 140 8.27 14.98 -17.20
N ILE A 141 7.29 14.10 -16.94
CA ILE A 141 6.87 13.07 -17.88
C ILE A 141 6.31 13.70 -19.16
N ALA A 142 5.40 14.67 -19.02
CA ALA A 142 4.81 15.37 -20.16
C ALA A 142 5.88 16.06 -21.01
N LEU A 143 6.88 16.68 -20.37
CA LEU A 143 8.00 17.29 -21.08
C LEU A 143 8.87 16.28 -21.82
N MET A 144 9.15 15.11 -21.24
CA MET A 144 9.95 14.07 -21.91
C MET A 144 9.23 13.55 -23.16
N VAL A 145 7.93 13.27 -23.06
CA VAL A 145 7.10 12.84 -24.21
C VAL A 145 7.07 13.93 -25.27
N ARG A 146 6.81 15.19 -24.87
CA ARG A 146 6.81 16.35 -25.77
C ARG A 146 8.16 16.56 -26.47
N ILE A 147 9.28 16.43 -25.77
CA ILE A 147 10.61 16.57 -26.39
C ILE A 147 10.88 15.41 -27.34
N HIS A 148 10.44 14.20 -27.01
CA HIS A 148 10.57 13.04 -27.89
C HIS A 148 9.78 13.24 -29.20
N ASP A 149 8.54 13.70 -29.10
CA ASP A 149 7.63 13.80 -30.26
C ASP A 149 7.88 15.04 -31.12
N GLN A 150 8.22 16.18 -30.50
CA GLN A 150 8.27 17.48 -31.18
C GLN A 150 9.66 18.15 -31.11
N GLY A 151 10.64 17.50 -30.48
CA GLY A 151 11.99 18.04 -30.31
C GLY A 151 12.09 19.14 -29.26
N LEU A 152 13.28 19.73 -29.11
CA LEU A 152 13.49 20.83 -28.16
C LEU A 152 12.84 22.12 -28.65
N PRO A 153 12.14 22.89 -27.78
CA PRO A 153 11.68 24.23 -28.12
C PRO A 153 12.79 25.16 -28.59
N ALA A 154 12.44 26.18 -29.39
CA ALA A 154 13.42 27.10 -29.97
C ALA A 154 14.00 28.04 -28.91
N THR A 155 13.25 28.35 -27.85
CA THR A 155 13.73 29.15 -26.73
C THR A 155 13.33 28.59 -25.36
N GLN A 156 14.06 28.98 -24.31
CA GLN A 156 13.71 28.62 -22.93
C GLN A 156 12.38 29.29 -22.51
N ALA A 157 12.04 30.44 -23.10
CA ALA A 157 10.81 31.16 -22.79
C ALA A 157 9.58 30.43 -23.33
N GLU A 158 9.65 29.91 -24.56
CA GLU A 158 8.61 29.05 -25.12
C GLU A 158 8.41 27.80 -24.26
N TRP A 159 9.51 27.16 -23.87
CA TRP A 159 9.44 25.96 -23.03
C TRP A 159 8.82 26.23 -21.65
N LEU A 160 9.10 27.40 -21.08
CA LEU A 160 8.49 27.86 -19.83
C LEU A 160 6.99 28.09 -19.98
N GLY A 161 6.56 28.68 -21.10
CA GLY A 161 5.14 28.88 -21.41
C GLY A 161 4.38 27.57 -21.57
N GLU A 162 4.94 26.61 -22.31
CA GLU A 162 4.34 25.27 -22.46
C GLU A 162 4.12 24.56 -21.11
N VAL A 163 5.06 24.72 -20.16
CA VAL A 163 4.93 24.15 -18.81
C VAL A 163 3.88 24.87 -17.99
N GLN A 164 3.74 26.19 -18.13
CA GLN A 164 2.67 26.94 -17.47
C GLN A 164 1.30 26.50 -17.98
N ASP A 165 1.13 26.39 -19.30
CA ASP A 165 -0.11 25.92 -19.92
C ASP A 165 -0.45 24.49 -19.49
N TRP A 166 0.56 23.62 -19.38
CA TRP A 166 0.37 22.27 -18.86
C TRP A 166 -0.14 22.26 -17.41
N PHE A 167 0.41 23.08 -16.53
CA PHE A 167 -0.08 23.19 -15.15
C PHE A 167 -1.51 23.76 -15.10
N VAL A 168 -1.84 24.72 -15.96
CA VAL A 168 -3.22 25.25 -16.06
C VAL A 168 -4.19 24.16 -16.50
N ALA A 169 -3.79 23.31 -17.46
CA ALA A 169 -4.63 22.25 -17.98
C ALA A 169 -4.79 21.05 -17.03
N THR A 170 -3.79 20.78 -16.19
CA THR A 170 -3.69 19.53 -15.40
C THR A 170 -3.99 19.74 -13.90
N SER A 171 -3.99 20.98 -13.40
CA SER A 171 -4.22 21.27 -11.98
C SER A 171 -5.69 21.16 -11.59
N GLU A 172 -6.04 20.10 -10.84
CA GLU A 172 -7.39 19.93 -10.27
C GLU A 172 -7.74 21.01 -9.22
N SER A 173 -6.74 21.56 -8.53
CA SER A 173 -6.90 22.58 -7.49
C SER A 173 -6.92 24.01 -8.04
N GLY A 174 -6.59 24.20 -9.32
CA GLY A 174 -6.39 25.51 -9.93
C GLY A 174 -5.14 26.25 -9.45
N GLU A 175 -4.33 25.65 -8.58
CA GLU A 175 -3.06 26.22 -8.15
C GLU A 175 -1.97 25.95 -9.19
N VAL A 176 -1.31 27.01 -9.65
CA VAL A 176 -0.22 26.97 -10.64
C VAL A 176 1.03 27.59 -10.03
N PRO A 177 2.21 26.95 -10.13
CA PRO A 177 3.44 27.53 -9.62
C PRO A 177 3.79 28.83 -10.36
N ASP A 178 4.39 29.78 -9.64
CA ASP A 178 4.85 31.02 -10.27
C ASP A 178 5.96 30.77 -11.31
N GLU A 179 6.06 31.68 -12.28
CA GLU A 179 7.01 31.59 -13.38
C GLU A 179 8.45 31.41 -12.87
N ARG A 180 8.81 32.11 -11.79
CA ARG A 180 10.13 32.05 -11.17
C ARG A 180 10.45 30.63 -10.67
N THR A 181 9.49 29.94 -10.05
CA THR A 181 9.64 28.58 -9.53
C THR A 181 9.82 27.58 -10.67
N ILE A 182 9.01 27.70 -11.72
CA ILE A 182 9.11 26.83 -12.90
C ILE A 182 10.46 27.06 -13.59
N ARG A 183 10.81 28.32 -13.86
CA ARG A 183 12.07 28.70 -14.52
C ARG A 183 13.29 28.17 -13.78
N ARG A 184 13.30 28.23 -12.44
CA ARG A 184 14.40 27.70 -11.61
C ARG A 184 14.59 26.20 -11.81
N ARG A 185 13.52 25.43 -12.01
CA ARG A 185 13.57 23.99 -12.27
C ARG A 185 13.93 23.65 -13.71
N LEU A 186 13.48 24.44 -14.68
CA LEU A 186 13.77 24.20 -16.10
C LEU A 186 15.18 24.62 -16.51
N THR A 187 15.76 25.67 -15.90
CA THR A 187 17.06 26.22 -16.31
C THR A 187 18.20 25.19 -16.30
N PRO A 188 18.38 24.35 -15.27
CA PRO A 188 19.41 23.31 -15.28
C PRO A 188 19.22 22.29 -16.43
N ILE A 189 17.97 21.89 -16.66
CA ILE A 189 17.63 20.91 -17.70
C ILE A 189 17.86 21.52 -19.09
N TRP A 190 17.45 22.77 -19.29
CA TRP A 190 17.67 23.52 -20.54
C TRP A 190 19.16 23.58 -20.89
N LYS A 191 19.99 23.91 -19.90
CA LYS A 191 21.45 23.95 -20.06
C LYS A 191 22.03 22.58 -20.39
N ALA A 192 21.55 21.51 -19.76
CA ALA A 192 22.01 20.15 -20.06
C ALA A 192 21.64 19.70 -21.48
N LEU A 193 20.40 19.98 -21.91
CA LEU A 193 19.90 19.62 -23.23
C LEU A 193 20.58 20.41 -24.36
N ARG A 194 20.92 21.69 -24.12
CA ARG A 194 21.62 22.56 -25.10
C ARG A 194 23.14 22.44 -25.05
N GLY A 195 23.69 22.04 -23.90
CA GLY A 195 25.14 21.86 -23.69
C GLY A 195 25.66 20.46 -24.05
N SER A 196 24.79 19.58 -24.55
CA SER A 196 25.16 18.27 -25.11
C SER A 196 25.25 18.28 -26.64
N ALA A 197 25.45 19.46 -27.24
CA ALA A 197 25.76 19.66 -28.65
C ALA A 197 27.24 19.99 -28.83
#